data_AF-A0A452ZME7-F1
#
_entry.id   AF-A0A452ZME7-F1
#
_cell.length_a   1.000
_cell.length_b   1.000
_cell.length_c   1.000
_cell.angle_alpha   90.00
_cell.angle_beta   90.00
_cell.angle_gamma   90.00
#
_symmetry.space_group_name_H-M   'P 1'
#
loop_
_entity.id
_entity.type
_entity.pdbx_description
1 polymer ?
#
loop_
_entity_poly.entity_id
_entity_poly.type
_entity_poly.pdbx_seq_one_letter_code
_entity_poly.pdbx_strand_id
1 'polypeptide(L)' 'DDFKGVTMSWSTMAEEKTTWRASGRCCRLRFHERHRQLVVDEYLPYVRRAGHEVTFRNRPCGLYSNKKELS' A
#
# COMPACT_ATOMS: atom_id res chain seq x y z
N ASP A 1 -15.28 1.04 2.40
CA ASP A 1 -14.74 -0.02 1.53
C ASP A 1 -15.54 -1.28 1.75
N ASP A 2 -15.69 -2.09 0.72
CA ASP A 2 -16.36 -3.38 0.76
C ASP A 2 -15.42 -4.44 0.22
N PHE A 3 -15.31 -5.57 0.92
CA PHE A 3 -14.58 -6.73 0.43
C PHE A 3 -15.34 -7.99 0.77
N LYS A 4 -15.79 -8.71 -0.25
CA LYS A 4 -16.59 -9.94 -0.11
C LYS A 4 -17.82 -9.74 0.80
N GLY A 5 -18.48 -8.58 0.74
CA GLY A 5 -19.65 -8.25 1.55
C GLY A 5 -19.33 -7.79 2.98
N VAL A 6 -18.06 -7.58 3.32
CA VAL A 6 -17.63 -7.04 4.61
C VAL A 6 -17.36 -5.54 4.47
N THR A 7 -18.14 -4.74 5.19
CA THR A 7 -17.91 -3.30 5.28
C THR A 7 -16.70 -3.01 6.16
N MET A 8 -15.78 -2.21 5.64
CA MET A 8 -14.59 -1.76 6.36
C MET A 8 -14.25 -0.31 6.05
N SER A 9 -13.61 0.36 7.01
CA SER A 9 -13.29 1.79 6.91
C SER A 9 -11.83 2.04 7.26
N TRP A 10 -11.13 2.73 6.36
CA TRP A 10 -9.79 3.23 6.59
C TRP A 10 -9.82 4.63 7.23
N SER A 11 -8.83 4.93 8.05
CA SER A 11 -8.60 6.27 8.58
C SER A 11 -7.10 6.50 8.66
N THR A 12 -6.62 7.65 8.18
CA THR A 12 -5.22 8.03 8.35
C THR A 12 -4.98 8.43 9.80
N MET A 13 -3.90 7.94 10.39
CA MET A 13 -3.42 8.37 11.70
C MET A 13 -2.11 9.13 11.49
N ALA A 14 -2.04 10.32 12.08
CA ALA A 14 -0.77 11.02 12.23
C ALA A 14 0.05 10.25 13.27
N GLU A 15 1.20 9.72 12.85
CA GLU A 15 2.12 9.08 13.78
C GLU A 15 2.93 10.17 14.46
N GLU A 16 2.91 10.22 15.79
CA GLU A 16 3.89 11.00 16.53
C GLU A 16 5.25 10.31 16.36
N LYS A 17 6.19 11.03 15.74
CA LYS A 17 7.54 10.58 15.38
C LYS A 17 8.28 10.01 16.60
N THR A 18 8.09 8.73 16.89
CA THR A 18 8.85 8.01 17.92
C THR A 18 10.09 7.35 17.36
N THR A 19 10.26 7.29 16.03
CA THR A 19 11.50 6.78 15.43
C THR A 19 11.79 7.42 14.07
N TRP A 20 13.04 7.84 13.86
CA TRP A 20 13.55 8.44 12.61
C TRP A 20 13.48 7.52 11.37
N ARG A 21 13.15 6.23 11.54
CA ARG A 21 12.93 5.27 10.44
C ARG A 21 11.46 5.11 10.05
N ALA A 22 10.53 5.51 10.90
CA ALA A 22 9.08 5.46 10.65
C ALA A 22 8.59 6.88 10.35
N SER A 23 9.03 7.43 9.22
CA SER A 23 8.39 8.61 8.65
C SER A 23 7.31 8.14 7.69
N GLY A 24 6.28 7.47 8.21
CA GLY A 24 5.28 6.81 7.38
C GLY A 24 3.88 7.07 7.91
N ARG A 25 3.07 7.80 7.16
CA ARG A 25 1.64 7.97 7.46
C ARG A 25 1.01 6.61 7.78
N CYS A 26 0.55 6.41 9.02
CA CYS A 26 -0.12 5.18 9.40
C CYS A 26 -1.58 5.21 8.93
N CYS A 27 -2.12 4.06 8.57
CA CYS A 27 -3.53 3.90 8.26
C CYS A 27 -4.13 2.86 9.20
N ARG A 28 -5.25 3.21 9.83
CA ARG A 28 -6.03 2.31 10.68
C ARG A 28 -7.20 1.75 9.90
N LEU A 29 -7.34 0.43 9.92
CA LEU A 29 -8.49 -0.28 9.37
C LEU A 29 -9.45 -0.65 10.51
N ARG A 30 -10.72 -0.26 10.37
CA ARG A 30 -11.82 -0.71 11.24
C ARG A 30 -12.71 -1.67 10.48
N PHE A 31 -12.99 -2.81 11.11
CA PHE A 31 -13.84 -3.88 10.62
C PHE A 31 -14.43 -4.63 11.83
N HIS A 32 -15.48 -5.42 11.59
CA HIS A 32 -16.11 -6.21 12.64
C HIS A 32 -15.25 -7.44 12.99
N GLU A 33 -15.04 -7.71 14.28
CA GLU A 33 -14.09 -8.75 14.76
C GLU A 33 -14.34 -10.14 14.16
N ARG A 34 -15.60 -10.54 13.97
CA ARG A 34 -16.01 -11.77 13.27
C ARG A 34 -15.33 -12.00 11.91
N HIS A 35 -14.88 -10.94 11.26
CA HIS A 35 -14.23 -10.99 9.95
C HIS A 35 -12.70 -10.89 10.03
N ARG A 36 -12.10 -10.97 11.23
CA ARG A 36 -10.65 -10.84 11.43
C ARG A 36 -9.84 -11.81 10.59
N GLN A 37 -10.23 -13.08 10.52
CA GLN A 37 -9.53 -14.07 9.70
C GLN A 37 -9.55 -13.66 8.22
N LEU A 38 -10.73 -13.34 7.66
CA LEU A 38 -10.88 -12.88 6.28
C LEU A 38 -10.06 -11.60 6.00
N VAL A 39 -10.02 -10.66 6.94
CA VAL A 39 -9.26 -9.42 6.76
C VAL A 39 -7.75 -9.69 6.78
N VAL A 40 -7.28 -10.48 7.75
CA VAL A 40 -5.84 -10.75 7.92
C VAL A 40 -5.31 -11.65 6.81
N ASP A 41 -6.05 -12.70 6.47
CA ASP A 41 -5.56 -13.77 5.58
C ASP A 41 -5.81 -13.44 4.10
N GLU A 42 -6.84 -12.65 3.79
CA GLU A 42 -7.21 -12.37 2.40
C GLU A 42 -7.12 -10.89 2.02
N TYR A 43 -7.76 -10.00 2.79
CA TYR A 43 -7.84 -8.59 2.43
C TYR A 43 -6.49 -7.87 2.50
N LEU A 44 -5.74 -8.02 3.58
CA LEU A 44 -4.43 -7.36 3.73
C LEU A 44 -3.42 -7.83 2.66
N PRO A 45 -3.30 -9.14 2.34
CA PRO A 45 -2.46 -9.59 1.22
C PRO A 45 -2.94 -9.09 -0.15
N TYR A 46 -4.26 -8.96 -0.35
CA TYR A 46 -4.82 -8.36 -1.57
C TYR A 46 -4.39 -6.89 -1.71
N VAL A 47 -4.59 -6.07 -0.68
CA VAL A 47 -4.19 -4.66 -0.66
C VAL A 47 -2.69 -4.50 -0.85
N ARG A 48 -1.87 -5.36 -0.21
CA ARG A 48 -0.41 -5.31 -0.35
C ARG A 48 0.05 -5.62 -1.77
N ARG A 49 -0.57 -6.61 -2.43
CA ARG A 49 -0.28 -6.94 -3.83
C ARG A 49 -0.67 -5.79 -4.77
N ALA A 50 -1.88 -5.23 -4.60
CA ALA A 50 -2.33 -4.09 -5.38
C ALA A 50 -1.40 -2.87 -5.21
N GLY A 51 -0.99 -2.57 -3.97
CA GLY A 51 -0.04 -1.49 -3.70
C GLY A 51 1.34 -1.72 -4.31
N HIS A 52 1.81 -2.97 -4.31
CA HIS A 52 3.06 -3.34 -4.98
C HIS A 52 2.98 -3.17 -6.49
N GLU A 53 1.88 -3.58 -7.13
CA GLU A 53 1.66 -3.35 -8.56
C GLU A 53 1.63 -1.87 -8.92
N VAL A 54 0.96 -1.05 -8.12
CA VAL A 54 0.94 0.41 -8.31
C VAL A 54 2.36 0.98 -8.19
N THR A 55 3.14 0.53 -7.19
CA THR A 55 4.52 0.98 -6.99
C THR A 55 5.45 0.52 -8.11
N PHE A 56 5.25 -0.70 -8.62
CA PHE A 56 6.02 -1.25 -9.72
C PHE A 56 5.73 -0.53 -11.04
N ARG A 57 4.44 -0.27 -11.34
CA ARG A 57 4.02 0.48 -12.54
C ARG A 57 4.45 1.95 -12.49
N ASN A 58 4.40 2.56 -11.31
CA ASN A 58 4.83 3.95 -11.11
C ASN A 58 6.32 4.07 -10.78
N ARG A 59 7.08 2.97 -10.80
CA ARG A 59 8.53 3.04 -10.64
C ARG A 59 9.06 3.78 -11.86
N PRO A 60 9.71 4.95 -11.69
CA PRO A 60 10.34 5.62 -12.82
C PRO A 60 11.45 4.69 -13.33
N CYS A 61 11.19 3.98 -14.43
CA CYS A 61 12.23 3.37 -15.22
C CYS A 61 12.99 4.52 -15.85
N GLY A 62 14.10 4.92 -15.24
CA GLY A 62 15.03 5.86 -15.83
C GLY A 62 15.43 5.34 -17.20
N LEU A 63 14.85 5.91 -18.25
CA LEU A 63 15.27 5.69 -19.62
C LEU A 63 16.67 6.29 -19.74
N TYR A 64 17.69 5.45 -19.55
CA TYR A 64 19.03 5.78 -20.01
C TYR A 64 19.01 5.68 -21.54
N SER A 65 18.52 6.72 -22.20
CA SER A 65 18.76 6.89 -23.63
C SER A 65 20.23 7.22 -23.82
N ASN A 66 21.06 6.18 -23.97
CA ASN A 66 22.39 6.34 -24.53
C ASN A 66 22.21 6.74 -26.00
N LYS A 67 22.20 8.05 -26.27
CA LYS A 67 22.38 8.55 -27.62
C LYS A 67 23.82 8.20 -27.99
N LYS A 68 24.00 7.12 -28.74
CA LYS A 68 25.23 6.93 -29.52
C LYS A 68 25.27 8.06 -30.52
N GLU A 69 26.05 9.08 -30.23
CA GLU A 69 26.45 10.06 -31.23
C GLU A 69 27.23 9.30 -32.29
N LEU A 70 26.59 9.13 -33.45
CA LEU A 70 27.26 8.73 -34.68
C LEU A 70 28.12 9.93 -35.10
N SER A 71 29.43 9.81 -34.97
CA SER A 71 30.43 10.67 -35.62
C SER A 71 31.41 9.79 -36.36
#